data_AF-A0A4R9LUV2-F1
#
_entry.id   AF-A0A4R9LUV2-F1
#
_cell.length_a   1.000
_cell.length_b   1.000
_cell.length_c   1.000
_cell.angle_alpha   90.00
_cell.angle_beta   90.00
_cell.angle_gamma   90.00
#
_symmetry.space_group_name_H-M   'P 1'
#
loop_
_entity.id
_entity.type
_entity.pdbx_description
1 polymer ?
#
loop_
_entity_poly.entity_id
_entity_poly.type
_entity_poly.pdbx_seq_one_letter_code
_entity_poly.pdbx_strand_id
1 'polypeptide(L)'
;MLAALASPPSIFTVTPQIGTPTQNNLNAVYPATEVVIKGENFGLDAVVRFNETQATISANLGTELYVSVPDGTYSGVVTVSKSGGSCLPGLKTGTNCIGTDFFIDCYAVTNKQYGDEIEIKQGQSQNISFDGIQTKAFRSNVITGGASITIGCDSIVTLRVFSRSCQATDYVLQKDPTVAIPANISTQFYLTAGSATCGISI
;
A
#
# COMPACT_ATOMS: atom_id res chain seq x y z
N MET A 1 -43.19 -2.80 -11.24
CA MET A 1 -42.49 -4.09 -11.35
C MET A 1 -41.60 -4.21 -10.13
N LEU A 2 -41.96 -5.08 -9.18
CA LEU A 2 -41.19 -5.30 -7.95
C LEU A 2 -39.81 -5.85 -8.36
N ALA A 3 -38.74 -5.11 -8.06
CA ALA A 3 -37.39 -5.66 -8.12
C ALA A 3 -37.34 -6.83 -7.13
N ALA A 4 -37.18 -8.05 -7.64
CA ALA A 4 -36.91 -9.21 -6.82
C ALA A 4 -35.72 -8.88 -5.89
N LEU A 5 -35.85 -9.18 -4.60
CA LEU A 5 -34.81 -9.03 -3.59
C LEU A 5 -33.62 -9.93 -3.98
N ALA A 6 -32.76 -9.45 -4.88
CA ALA A 6 -31.54 -10.14 -5.23
C ALA A 6 -30.68 -10.23 -3.96
N SER A 7 -30.23 -11.44 -3.61
CA SER A 7 -29.39 -11.72 -2.44
C SER A 7 -28.22 -10.74 -2.33
N PRO A 8 -27.83 -10.28 -1.12
CA PRO A 8 -26.71 -9.36 -0.97
C PRO A 8 -25.43 -9.98 -1.57
N PRO A 9 -24.49 -9.15 -2.07
CA PRO A 9 -23.22 -9.65 -2.58
C PRO A 9 -22.42 -10.33 -1.46
N SER A 10 -21.65 -11.35 -1.81
CA SER A 10 -20.70 -12.00 -0.89
C SER A 10 -19.32 -12.08 -1.54
N ILE A 11 -18.27 -11.82 -0.76
CA ILE A 11 -16.88 -12.02 -1.19
C ILE A 11 -16.37 -13.32 -0.55
N PHE A 12 -15.79 -14.19 -1.37
CA PHE A 12 -15.09 -15.38 -0.91
C PHE A 12 -13.60 -15.14 -0.81
N THR A 13 -13.01 -14.53 -1.84
CA THR A 13 -11.57 -14.26 -1.90
C THR A 13 -11.26 -12.97 -2.65
N VAL A 14 -10.20 -12.30 -2.24
CA VAL A 14 -9.55 -11.21 -2.98
C VAL A 14 -8.11 -11.63 -3.23
N THR A 15 -7.71 -11.77 -4.49
CA THR A 15 -6.39 -12.28 -4.85
C THR A 15 -5.67 -11.35 -5.84
N PRO A 16 -4.47 -10.86 -5.50
CA PRO A 16 -3.87 -10.89 -4.16
C PRO A 16 -4.65 -9.99 -3.18
N GLN A 17 -4.51 -10.22 -1.87
CA GLN A 17 -5.08 -9.34 -0.83
C GLN A 17 -4.13 -8.21 -0.41
N ILE A 18 -2.94 -8.18 -1.03
CA ILE A 18 -1.90 -7.17 -0.88
C ILE A 18 -1.56 -6.67 -2.29
N GLY A 19 -1.40 -5.37 -2.47
CA GLY A 19 -1.01 -4.80 -3.75
C GLY A 19 -0.51 -3.37 -3.65
N THR A 20 -0.38 -2.72 -4.81
CA THR A 20 0.07 -1.34 -4.93
C THR A 20 -0.70 -0.62 -6.04
N PRO A 21 -0.97 0.69 -5.92
CA PRO A 21 -1.32 1.53 -7.06
C PRO A 21 -0.20 1.59 -8.09
N THR A 22 -0.44 2.26 -9.21
CA THR A 22 0.65 2.54 -10.16
C THR A 22 1.73 3.36 -9.45
N GLN A 23 2.98 2.91 -9.56
CA GLN A 23 4.12 3.67 -9.09
C GLN A 23 4.81 4.30 -10.29
N ASN A 24 4.76 5.64 -10.37
CA ASN A 24 5.44 6.40 -11.41
C ASN A 24 6.57 7.22 -10.77
N ASN A 25 7.60 6.52 -10.31
CA ASN A 25 8.71 7.11 -9.58
C ASN A 25 9.85 7.46 -10.55
N LEU A 26 10.66 8.48 -10.22
CA LEU A 26 11.70 9.01 -11.13
C LEU A 26 12.63 7.95 -11.74
N ASN A 27 12.91 6.87 -11.01
CA ASN A 27 13.87 5.83 -11.42
C ASN A 27 13.21 4.50 -11.81
N ALA A 28 11.88 4.38 -11.69
CA ALA A 28 11.18 3.13 -12.03
C ALA A 28 9.66 3.35 -12.15
N VAL A 29 9.07 2.69 -13.14
CA VAL A 29 7.61 2.62 -13.32
C VAL A 29 7.16 1.19 -13.05
N TYR A 30 6.23 1.03 -12.11
CA TYR A 30 5.59 -0.25 -11.82
C TYR A 30 4.08 -0.15 -12.04
N PRO A 31 3.47 -1.09 -12.77
CA PRO A 31 2.03 -1.08 -12.99
C PRO A 31 1.27 -1.33 -11.68
N ALA A 32 0.02 -0.88 -11.63
CA ALA A 32 -0.88 -1.22 -10.55
C ALA A 32 -1.06 -2.74 -10.43
N THR A 33 -1.34 -3.21 -9.22
CA THR A 33 -1.68 -4.62 -8.99
C THR A 33 -3.06 -4.94 -9.57
N GLU A 34 -3.13 -5.96 -10.40
CA GLU A 34 -4.38 -6.57 -10.82
C GLU A 34 -4.93 -7.47 -9.71
N VAL A 35 -6.20 -7.32 -9.38
CA VAL A 35 -6.89 -8.00 -8.29
C VAL A 35 -8.11 -8.71 -8.85
N VAL A 36 -8.24 -9.99 -8.51
CA VAL A 36 -9.42 -10.81 -8.79
C VAL A 36 -10.23 -10.96 -7.51
N ILE A 37 -11.46 -10.47 -7.53
CA ILE A 37 -12.43 -10.63 -6.44
C ILE A 37 -13.40 -11.73 -6.84
N LYS A 38 -13.40 -12.85 -6.09
CA LYS A 38 -14.34 -13.95 -6.28
C LYS A 38 -15.44 -13.91 -5.24
N GLY A 39 -16.65 -14.23 -5.66
CA GLY A 39 -17.82 -14.20 -4.80
C GLY A 39 -19.09 -14.56 -5.55
N GLU A 40 -20.21 -14.05 -5.03
CA GLU A 40 -21.53 -14.28 -5.62
C GLU A 40 -22.37 -13.00 -5.59
N ASN A 41 -23.39 -12.98 -6.45
CA ASN A 41 -24.42 -11.94 -6.49
C ASN A 41 -23.89 -10.52 -6.73
N PHE A 42 -22.77 -10.35 -7.45
CA PHE A 42 -22.24 -9.03 -7.80
C PHE A 42 -23.15 -8.26 -8.76
N GLY A 43 -23.95 -8.97 -9.56
CA GLY A 43 -24.80 -8.37 -10.59
C GLY A 43 -23.99 -7.77 -11.75
N LEU A 44 -24.68 -7.13 -12.69
CA LEU A 44 -24.05 -6.55 -13.88
C LEU A 44 -23.42 -5.16 -13.60
N ASP A 45 -24.05 -4.39 -12.71
CA ASP A 45 -23.65 -3.02 -12.36
C ASP A 45 -22.86 -2.99 -11.03
N ALA A 46 -21.89 -3.91 -10.88
CA ALA A 46 -21.04 -3.95 -9.70
C ALA A 46 -20.15 -2.71 -9.63
N VAL A 47 -19.88 -2.22 -8.42
CA VAL A 47 -18.91 -1.17 -8.17
C VAL A 47 -17.92 -1.62 -7.12
N VAL A 48 -16.63 -1.55 -7.47
CA VAL A 48 -15.53 -1.87 -6.55
C VAL A 48 -14.88 -0.58 -6.08
N ARG A 49 -14.67 -0.47 -4.76
CA ARG A 49 -13.91 0.64 -4.16
C ARG A 49 -12.79 0.12 -3.29
N PHE A 50 -11.63 0.75 -3.39
CA PHE A 50 -10.56 0.63 -2.41
C PHE A 50 -10.58 1.90 -1.55
N ASN A 51 -10.97 1.75 -0.28
CA ASN A 51 -11.42 2.84 0.57
C ASN A 51 -12.55 3.61 -0.12
N GLU A 52 -12.35 4.90 -0.38
CA GLU A 52 -13.30 5.76 -1.08
C GLU A 52 -13.04 5.85 -2.60
N THR A 53 -11.92 5.29 -3.08
CA THR A 53 -11.52 5.38 -4.49
C THR A 53 -12.14 4.25 -5.31
N GLN A 54 -12.93 4.62 -6.31
CA GLN A 54 -13.54 3.65 -7.23
C GLN A 54 -12.49 3.05 -8.17
N ALA A 55 -12.52 1.72 -8.28
CA ALA A 55 -11.68 0.99 -9.21
C ALA A 55 -12.32 0.83 -10.58
N THR A 56 -11.46 0.73 -11.58
CA THR A 56 -11.84 0.32 -12.94
C THR A 56 -12.03 -1.19 -12.94
N ILE A 57 -13.22 -1.64 -13.36
CA ILE A 57 -13.52 -3.07 -13.57
C ILE A 57 -13.21 -3.40 -15.02
N SER A 58 -12.19 -4.22 -15.26
CA SER A 58 -11.80 -4.67 -16.59
C SER A 58 -12.66 -5.83 -17.09
N ALA A 59 -13.19 -6.66 -16.17
CA ALA A 59 -14.17 -7.69 -16.47
C ALA A 59 -15.08 -7.97 -15.27
N ASN A 60 -16.38 -8.17 -15.55
CA ASN A 60 -17.38 -8.61 -14.60
C ASN A 60 -18.05 -9.88 -15.10
N LEU A 61 -17.81 -10.99 -14.41
CA LEU A 61 -18.37 -12.31 -14.73
C LEU A 61 -19.52 -12.71 -13.79
N GLY A 62 -20.02 -11.76 -12.97
CA GLY A 62 -21.08 -11.97 -11.98
C GLY A 62 -20.62 -12.64 -10.68
N THR A 63 -19.65 -13.56 -10.76
CA THR A 63 -18.98 -14.22 -9.62
C THR A 63 -17.50 -13.87 -9.52
N GLU A 64 -16.94 -13.21 -10.53
CA GLU A 64 -15.56 -12.74 -10.54
C GLU A 64 -15.51 -11.29 -11.06
N LEU A 65 -14.79 -10.43 -10.36
CA LEU A 65 -14.50 -9.07 -10.77
C LEU A 65 -12.99 -8.93 -10.92
N TYR A 66 -12.56 -8.40 -12.06
CA TYR A 66 -11.18 -8.09 -12.36
C TYR A 66 -11.00 -6.58 -12.27
N VAL A 67 -10.10 -6.14 -11.40
CA VAL A 67 -9.88 -4.71 -11.13
C VAL A 67 -8.40 -4.40 -10.98
N SER A 68 -8.00 -3.17 -11.32
CA SER A 68 -6.69 -2.63 -11.01
C SER A 68 -6.77 -1.79 -9.72
N VAL A 69 -5.77 -1.91 -8.83
CA VAL A 69 -5.67 -1.04 -7.64
C VAL A 69 -5.56 0.43 -8.07
N PRO A 70 -6.49 1.32 -7.67
CA PRO A 70 -6.49 2.72 -8.13
C PRO A 70 -5.39 3.56 -7.50
N ASP A 71 -5.00 4.62 -8.21
CA ASP A 71 -4.13 5.67 -7.67
C ASP A 71 -4.74 6.33 -6.41
N GLY A 72 -3.87 6.66 -5.45
CA GLY A 72 -4.30 7.22 -4.15
C GLY A 72 -4.87 6.20 -3.17
N THR A 73 -4.93 4.91 -3.53
CA THR A 73 -5.31 3.85 -2.58
C THR A 73 -4.27 3.71 -1.47
N TYR A 74 -4.72 3.39 -0.27
CA TYR A 74 -3.91 3.06 0.91
C TYR A 74 -4.51 1.83 1.62
N SER A 75 -3.79 1.23 2.57
CA SER A 75 -4.29 0.06 3.31
C SER A 75 -5.61 0.36 4.01
N GLY A 76 -6.61 -0.52 3.86
CA GLY A 76 -7.94 -0.32 4.41
C GLY A 76 -8.90 -1.37 3.88
N VAL A 77 -10.07 -0.94 3.41
CA VAL A 77 -11.12 -1.86 2.94
C VAL A 77 -11.24 -1.85 1.43
N VAL A 78 -11.38 -3.03 0.83
CA VAL A 78 -11.94 -3.18 -0.52
C VAL A 78 -13.39 -3.59 -0.39
N THR A 79 -14.27 -2.90 -1.11
CA THR A 79 -15.71 -3.14 -1.06
C THR A 79 -16.28 -3.41 -2.44
N VAL A 80 -17.33 -4.21 -2.48
CA VAL A 80 -18.15 -4.47 -3.66
C VAL A 80 -19.58 -4.12 -3.32
N SER A 81 -20.16 -3.19 -4.07
CA SER A 81 -21.61 -2.95 -4.08
C SER A 81 -22.20 -3.32 -5.44
N LYS A 82 -23.51 -3.58 -5.46
CA LYS A 82 -24.28 -3.80 -6.70
C LYS A 82 -25.34 -2.71 -6.87
N SER A 83 -26.14 -2.81 -7.93
CA SER A 83 -27.22 -1.85 -8.24
C SER A 83 -28.10 -1.52 -7.00
N GLY A 84 -28.30 -0.23 -6.76
CA GLY A 84 -29.01 0.29 -5.58
C GLY A 84 -28.28 0.11 -4.25
N GLY A 85 -27.01 -0.31 -4.25
CA GLY A 85 -26.18 -0.53 -3.08
C GLY A 85 -25.19 0.59 -2.80
N SER A 86 -24.84 0.74 -1.53
CA SER A 86 -23.84 1.69 -1.05
C SER A 86 -23.16 1.14 0.21
N CYS A 87 -21.84 1.23 0.24
CA CYS A 87 -21.02 0.91 1.39
C CYS A 87 -20.92 2.13 2.31
N LEU A 88 -20.87 1.90 3.62
CA LEU A 88 -20.55 2.98 4.55
C LEU A 88 -19.05 3.32 4.47
N PRO A 89 -18.66 4.60 4.52
CA PRO A 89 -17.26 5.01 4.41
C PRO A 89 -16.33 4.27 5.38
N GLY A 90 -15.25 3.72 4.87
CA GLY A 90 -14.28 2.92 5.63
C GLY A 90 -14.79 1.62 6.27
N LEU A 91 -16.03 1.19 6.00
CA LEU A 91 -16.61 -0.03 6.58
C LEU A 91 -16.78 -1.13 5.53
N LYS A 92 -16.82 -2.38 6.01
CA LYS A 92 -17.02 -3.59 5.19
C LYS A 92 -18.50 -3.87 4.88
N THR A 93 -19.40 -2.98 5.25
CA THR A 93 -20.85 -3.21 5.23
C THR A 93 -21.61 -2.00 4.72
N GLY A 94 -22.85 -2.25 4.33
CA GLY A 94 -23.80 -1.23 3.87
C GLY A 94 -25.01 -1.90 3.23
N THR A 95 -25.80 -1.13 2.50
CA THR A 95 -26.93 -1.67 1.73
C THR A 95 -26.39 -2.34 0.48
N ASN A 96 -26.66 -3.63 0.26
CA ASN A 96 -26.17 -4.36 -0.92
C ASN A 96 -24.66 -4.19 -1.14
N CYS A 97 -23.90 -4.18 -0.03
CA CYS A 97 -22.47 -3.99 0.00
C CYS A 97 -21.82 -5.03 0.91
N ILE A 98 -20.65 -5.49 0.50
CA ILE A 98 -19.75 -6.32 1.30
C ILE A 98 -18.32 -5.84 1.10
N GLY A 99 -17.46 -6.04 2.09
CA GLY A 99 -16.04 -5.71 1.97
C GLY A 99 -15.14 -6.61 2.78
N THR A 100 -13.86 -6.51 2.51
CA THR A 100 -12.77 -7.18 3.22
C THR A 100 -11.56 -6.26 3.31
N ASP A 101 -10.57 -6.61 4.12
CA ASP A 101 -9.34 -5.81 4.22
C ASP A 101 -8.50 -5.95 2.95
N PHE A 102 -7.77 -4.90 2.59
CA PHE A 102 -6.78 -4.90 1.54
C PHE A 102 -5.59 -4.06 1.99
N PHE A 103 -4.38 -4.57 1.78
CA PHE A 103 -3.16 -3.91 2.26
C PHE A 103 -2.33 -3.37 1.10
N ILE A 104 -1.82 -2.16 1.28
CA ILE A 104 -0.84 -1.57 0.38
C ILE A 104 0.56 -1.93 0.85
N ASP A 105 1.34 -2.51 -0.07
CA ASP A 105 2.76 -2.78 0.08
C ASP A 105 3.51 -2.16 -1.12
N CYS A 106 4.30 -1.13 -0.85
CA CYS A 106 5.00 -0.38 -1.90
C CYS A 106 6.23 -1.11 -2.43
N TYR A 107 6.71 -2.13 -1.72
CA TYR A 107 7.93 -2.83 -2.05
C TYR A 107 7.66 -4.15 -2.76
N ALA A 108 6.53 -4.80 -2.49
CA ALA A 108 6.15 -6.07 -3.12
C ALA A 108 6.25 -6.04 -4.65
N VAL A 109 5.82 -4.94 -5.29
CA VAL A 109 5.84 -4.80 -6.77
C VAL A 109 7.24 -4.80 -7.37
N THR A 110 8.26 -4.48 -6.57
CA THR A 110 9.67 -4.51 -7.00
C THR A 110 10.28 -5.91 -6.95
N ASN A 111 9.46 -6.92 -6.63
CA ASN A 111 9.90 -8.29 -6.38
C ASN A 111 11.00 -8.38 -5.31
N LYS A 112 10.91 -7.53 -4.29
CA LYS A 112 11.86 -7.44 -3.17
C LYS A 112 13.33 -7.33 -3.62
N GLN A 113 13.60 -6.47 -4.60
CA GLN A 113 14.92 -6.34 -5.25
C GLN A 113 16.12 -6.10 -4.30
N TYR A 114 15.89 -5.62 -3.08
CA TYR A 114 16.90 -5.36 -2.03
C TYR A 114 16.84 -6.35 -0.86
N GLY A 115 16.20 -7.52 -1.05
CA GLY A 115 15.98 -8.52 0.00
C GLY A 115 14.76 -8.22 0.87
N ASP A 116 14.64 -8.91 2.00
CA ASP A 116 13.55 -8.66 2.96
C ASP A 116 13.69 -7.29 3.64
N GLU A 117 12.55 -6.72 4.03
CA GLU A 117 12.51 -5.45 4.76
C GLU A 117 13.03 -5.60 6.18
N ILE A 118 13.85 -4.64 6.61
CA ILE A 118 14.26 -4.50 8.01
C ILE A 118 13.22 -3.66 8.75
N GLU A 119 12.62 -4.22 9.81
CA GLU A 119 11.64 -3.52 10.62
C GLU A 119 12.32 -2.67 11.71
N ILE A 120 11.97 -1.39 11.77
CA ILE A 120 12.35 -0.47 12.86
C ILE A 120 11.07 0.18 13.37
N LYS A 121 10.66 -0.14 14.60
CA LYS A 121 9.42 0.39 15.19
C LYS A 121 9.61 1.82 15.69
N GLN A 122 8.52 2.57 15.79
CA GLN A 122 8.52 3.88 16.44
C GLN A 122 9.13 3.81 17.85
N GLY A 123 10.04 4.73 18.16
CA GLY A 123 10.82 4.77 19.40
C GLY A 123 12.00 3.79 19.44
N GLN A 124 12.34 3.13 18.31
CA GLN A 124 13.49 2.23 18.22
C GLN A 124 14.60 2.85 17.38
N SER A 125 15.81 2.39 17.64
CA SER A 125 17.00 2.68 16.84
C SER A 125 17.76 1.39 16.53
N GLN A 126 18.35 1.32 15.34
CA GLN A 126 19.19 0.20 14.92
C GLN A 126 20.43 0.71 14.18
N ASN A 127 21.55 0.01 14.37
CA ASN A 127 22.76 0.24 13.59
C ASN A 127 22.81 -0.75 12.43
N ILE A 128 22.87 -0.21 11.22
CA ILE A 128 22.85 -0.98 9.97
C ILE A 128 24.16 -0.78 9.24
N SER A 129 24.85 -1.88 8.98
CA SER A 129 26.10 -1.87 8.20
C SER A 129 25.81 -2.05 6.71
N PHE A 130 26.49 -1.25 5.91
CA PHE A 130 26.49 -1.29 4.45
C PHE A 130 27.90 -1.65 3.97
N ASP A 131 27.98 -2.53 2.97
CA ASP A 131 29.25 -2.95 2.37
C ASP A 131 29.26 -2.59 0.88
N GLY A 132 30.10 -1.62 0.52
CA GLY A 132 30.05 -0.97 -0.79
C GLY A 132 28.82 -0.08 -0.95
N ILE A 133 28.51 0.30 -2.20
CA ILE A 133 27.27 1.01 -2.51
C ILE A 133 26.13 0.00 -2.48
N GLN A 134 25.33 0.06 -1.41
CA GLN A 134 24.24 -0.89 -1.17
C GLN A 134 22.95 -0.16 -0.82
N THR A 135 21.84 -0.66 -1.34
CA THR A 135 20.49 -0.26 -0.94
C THR A 135 19.88 -1.35 -0.08
N LYS A 136 19.20 -0.96 1.01
CA LYS A 136 18.41 -1.85 1.86
C LYS A 136 16.99 -1.31 2.00
N ALA A 137 16.02 -2.21 2.13
CA ALA A 137 14.62 -1.86 2.33
C ALA A 137 14.24 -1.93 3.82
N PHE A 138 13.39 -0.99 4.23
CA PHE A 138 12.98 -0.83 5.62
C PHE A 138 11.49 -0.59 5.69
N ARG A 139 10.91 -0.98 6.83
CA ARG A 139 9.53 -0.67 7.18
C ARG A 139 9.42 -0.16 8.61
N SER A 140 8.50 0.76 8.83
CA SER A 140 8.11 1.19 10.17
C SER A 140 6.61 1.40 10.27
N ASN A 141 6.02 0.93 11.36
CA ASN A 141 4.63 1.20 11.69
C ASN A 141 4.59 2.34 12.71
N VAL A 142 4.08 3.50 12.30
CA VAL A 142 3.90 4.66 13.18
C VAL A 142 2.51 4.60 13.79
N ILE A 143 2.44 4.41 15.10
CA ILE A 143 1.18 4.07 15.78
C ILE A 143 0.51 5.31 16.34
N THR A 144 1.26 6.24 16.96
CA THR A 144 0.69 7.43 17.59
C THR A 144 1.61 8.63 17.49
N GLY A 145 1.06 9.80 17.12
CA GLY A 145 1.86 11.00 16.85
C GLY A 145 2.72 10.82 15.59
N GLY A 146 2.98 11.90 14.85
CA GLY A 146 3.95 11.82 13.74
C GLY A 146 5.31 11.36 14.28
N ALA A 147 6.09 10.69 13.45
CA ALA A 147 7.44 10.25 13.78
C ALA A 147 8.45 10.85 12.80
N SER A 148 9.73 10.52 12.94
CA SER A 148 10.75 10.97 11.99
C SER A 148 11.77 9.87 11.74
N ILE A 149 12.02 9.58 10.46
CA ILE A 149 13.18 8.79 10.05
C ILE A 149 14.41 9.67 10.26
N THR A 150 15.22 9.34 11.25
CA THR A 150 16.50 10.01 11.51
C THR A 150 17.61 9.06 11.15
N ILE A 151 18.50 9.52 10.28
CA ILE A 151 19.66 8.77 9.81
C ILE A 151 20.90 9.47 10.35
N GLY A 152 21.80 8.72 10.98
CA GLY A 152 23.16 9.15 11.29
C GLY A 152 24.13 8.17 10.66
N CYS A 153 24.94 8.60 9.69
CA CYS A 153 25.86 7.73 8.95
C CYS A 153 27.22 8.40 8.78
N ASP A 154 28.29 7.63 8.74
CA ASP A 154 29.63 8.16 8.44
C ASP A 154 29.79 8.59 6.96
N SER A 155 28.83 8.27 6.10
CA SER A 155 28.81 8.61 4.67
C SER A 155 27.60 9.47 4.29
N ILE A 156 27.63 10.04 3.07
CA ILE A 156 26.43 10.61 2.46
C ILE A 156 25.50 9.48 2.00
N VAL A 157 24.19 9.70 2.14
CA VAL A 157 23.16 8.71 1.85
C VAL A 157 22.16 9.20 0.81
N THR A 158 21.44 8.26 0.21
CA THR A 158 20.18 8.55 -0.48
C THR A 158 19.05 7.81 0.22
N LEU A 159 18.07 8.57 0.71
CA LEU A 159 16.87 8.05 1.37
C LEU A 159 15.68 8.20 0.43
N ARG A 160 14.98 7.11 0.14
CA ARG A 160 13.69 7.12 -0.58
C ARG A 160 12.58 6.77 0.38
N VAL A 161 11.59 7.64 0.56
CA VAL A 161 10.44 7.38 1.44
C VAL A 161 9.17 7.24 0.60
N PHE A 162 8.40 6.19 0.84
CA PHE A 162 7.12 5.97 0.17
C PHE A 162 5.98 6.56 0.99
N SER A 163 5.07 7.26 0.32
CA SER A 163 3.78 7.61 0.91
C SER A 163 2.92 6.35 1.12
N ARG A 164 1.82 6.46 1.86
CA ARG A 164 0.82 5.39 2.04
C ARG A 164 0.19 4.88 0.72
N SER A 165 0.38 5.61 -0.37
CA SER A 165 -0.10 5.28 -1.73
C SER A 165 1.06 5.08 -2.70
N CYS A 166 2.25 4.75 -2.17
CA CYS A 166 3.44 4.34 -2.92
C CYS A 166 4.04 5.36 -3.88
N GLN A 167 3.73 6.64 -3.68
CA GLN A 167 4.48 7.73 -4.31
C GLN A 167 5.80 7.91 -3.56
N ALA A 168 6.92 7.84 -4.27
CA ALA A 168 8.24 7.97 -3.68
C ALA A 168 8.71 9.43 -3.63
N THR A 169 9.34 9.81 -2.52
CA THR A 169 10.12 11.04 -2.38
C THR A 169 11.57 10.69 -2.13
N ASP A 170 12.47 11.24 -2.94
CA ASP A 170 13.91 11.00 -2.86
C ASP A 170 14.65 12.16 -2.19
N TYR A 171 15.43 11.83 -1.16
CA TYR A 171 16.35 12.72 -0.46
C TYR A 171 17.78 12.29 -0.83
N VAL A 172 18.30 12.90 -1.89
CA VAL A 172 19.54 12.47 -2.57
C VAL A 172 20.77 13.15 -1.97
N LEU A 173 21.85 12.39 -1.78
CA LEU A 173 23.17 12.86 -1.30
C LEU A 173 23.09 13.70 -0.02
N GLN A 174 22.37 13.18 0.98
CA GLN A 174 22.18 13.84 2.27
C GLN A 174 23.23 13.39 3.29
N LYS A 175 23.64 14.30 4.17
CA LYS A 175 24.37 13.97 5.40
C LYS A 175 23.38 14.01 6.56
N ASP A 176 23.27 12.89 7.26
CA ASP A 176 22.43 12.71 8.46
C ASP A 176 20.99 13.26 8.33
N PRO A 177 20.21 12.87 7.29
CA PRO A 177 18.88 13.42 7.06
C PRO A 177 17.88 13.05 8.16
N THR A 178 16.94 13.97 8.42
CA THR A 178 15.75 13.74 9.24
C THR A 178 14.50 14.02 8.40
N VAL A 179 13.61 13.03 8.29
CA VAL A 179 12.39 13.12 7.47
C VAL A 179 11.17 12.79 8.31
N ALA A 180 10.24 13.73 8.41
CA ALA A 180 8.96 13.51 9.11
C ALA A 180 8.10 12.48 8.36
N ILE A 181 7.48 11.58 9.11
CA ILE A 181 6.54 10.58 8.61
C ILE A 181 5.20 10.69 9.35
N PRO A 182 4.06 10.59 8.64
CA PRO A 182 2.76 10.81 9.25
C PRO A 182 2.37 9.69 10.24
N ALA A 183 1.48 10.03 11.16
CA ALA A 183 0.94 9.07 12.13
C ALA A 183 -0.01 8.06 11.47
N ASN A 184 -0.20 6.91 12.13
CA ASN A 184 -1.18 5.87 11.76
C ASN A 184 -0.97 5.27 10.35
N ILE A 185 0.27 5.22 9.88
CA ILE A 185 0.60 4.56 8.61
C ILE A 185 1.79 3.62 8.78
N SER A 186 1.82 2.58 7.96
CA SER A 186 3.04 1.85 7.66
C SER A 186 3.83 2.66 6.64
N THR A 187 5.06 3.03 6.98
CA THR A 187 6.00 3.71 6.09
C THR A 187 7.05 2.72 5.64
N GLN A 188 7.17 2.56 4.33
CA GLN A 188 8.29 1.84 3.72
C GLN A 188 9.29 2.85 3.19
N PHE A 189 10.58 2.51 3.25
CA PHE A 189 11.64 3.38 2.74
C PHE A 189 12.88 2.58 2.36
N TYR A 190 13.69 3.14 1.47
CA TYR A 190 15.00 2.59 1.12
C TYR A 190 16.09 3.52 1.60
N LEU A 191 17.16 2.94 2.12
CA LEU A 191 18.40 3.67 2.38
C LEU A 191 19.50 3.11 1.50
N THR A 192 20.14 3.99 0.74
CA THR A 192 21.36 3.69 -0.01
C THR A 192 22.52 4.41 0.63
N ALA A 193 23.57 3.67 0.97
CA ALA A 193 24.81 4.19 1.54
C ALA A 193 26.01 3.48 0.91
N GLY A 194 27.18 4.10 1.01
CA GLY A 194 28.46 3.42 0.75
C GLY A 194 28.89 2.53 1.92
N SER A 195 30.15 2.09 1.94
CA SER A 195 30.72 1.35 3.08
C SER A 195 30.68 2.21 4.34
N ALA A 196 29.69 1.97 5.20
CA ALA A 196 29.41 2.76 6.39
C ALA A 196 28.54 1.96 7.38
N THR A 197 28.55 2.37 8.64
CA THR A 197 27.50 2.01 9.59
C THR A 197 26.57 3.20 9.79
N CYS A 198 25.28 2.95 9.70
CA CYS A 198 24.23 3.94 9.82
C CYS A 198 23.36 3.64 11.03
N GLY A 199 23.27 4.57 11.98
CA GLY A 199 22.21 4.59 12.98
C GLY A 199 20.91 5.07 12.33
N ILE A 200 19.86 4.27 12.44
CA ILE A 200 18.52 4.58 11.93
C ILE A 200 17.55 4.54 13.09
N SER A 201 16.87 5.65 13.37
CA SER A 201 15.81 5.71 14.38
C SER A 201 14.50 6.23 13.82
N ILE A 202 13.39 5.74 14.37
CA ILE A 202 12.03 6.16 14.04
C ILE A 202 11.34 6.76 15.25
#